data_AF-A0A259B180-F1
#
_entry.id   AF-A0A259B180-F1
#
_cell.length_a   1.000
_cell.length_b   1.000
_cell.length_c   1.000
_cell.angle_alpha   90.00
_cell.angle_beta   90.00
_cell.angle_gamma   90.00
#
_symmetry.space_group_name_H-M   'P 1'
#
loop_
_entity.id
_entity.type
_entity.pdbx_description
1 polymer ?
#
loop_
_entity_poly.entity_id
_entity_poly.type
_entity_poly.pdbx_seq_one_letter_code
_entity_poly.pdbx_strand_id
1 'polypeptide(L)'
;MTRKLSLGPVPKAETVKLTITMTVQLRADLDRYAALHSELHGTVVDAATLAPLMLETFIVRDKGFRAARPGRTGTLRAPNKTIC
;
A
#
# COMPACT_ATOMS: atom_id res chain seq x y z
N MET A 1 5.45 24.83 35.83
CA MET A 1 5.27 24.77 34.37
C MET A 1 5.51 23.35 33.89
N THR A 2 4.50 22.49 33.92
CA THR A 2 4.61 21.09 33.50
C THR A 2 4.55 21.00 31.98
N ARG A 3 5.70 20.73 31.33
CA ARG A 3 5.77 20.52 29.89
C ARG A 3 5.10 19.19 29.53
N LYS A 4 3.80 19.22 29.24
CA LYS A 4 3.09 18.13 28.55
C LYS A 4 3.62 18.06 27.12
N LEU A 5 4.46 17.07 26.82
CA LEU A 5 4.81 16.73 25.45
C LEU A 5 3.51 16.35 24.72
N SER A 6 3.16 17.07 23.66
CA SER A 6 1.93 16.85 22.87
C SER A 6 2.02 15.63 21.93
N LEU A 7 3.08 14.82 22.07
CA LEU A 7 3.25 13.59 21.33
C LEU A 7 2.78 12.44 22.22
N GLY A 8 1.66 11.83 21.83
CA GLY A 8 1.27 10.53 22.35
C GLY A 8 2.31 9.46 21.98
N PRO A 9 2.20 8.24 22.54
CA PRO A 9 3.13 7.16 22.23
C PRO A 9 3.21 6.96 20.71
N VAL A 10 4.43 7.00 20.17
CA VAL A 10 4.67 6.82 18.74
C VAL A 10 4.18 5.41 18.36
N PRO A 11 3.26 5.29 17.38
CA PRO A 11 2.80 3.98 16.94
C PRO A 11 4.00 3.16 16.48
N LYS A 12 4.12 1.95 17.01
CA LYS A 12 5.16 1.02 16.56
C LYS A 12 4.82 0.62 15.13
N ALA A 13 5.72 0.86 14.19
CA ALA A 13 5.59 0.31 12.85
C ALA A 13 5.74 -1.22 12.97
N GLU A 14 4.66 -1.95 12.73
CA GLU A 14 4.68 -3.41 12.70
C GLU A 14 5.07 -3.87 11.29
N THR A 15 6.21 -4.54 11.19
CA THR A 15 6.69 -5.12 9.93
C THR A 15 6.38 -6.61 9.92
N VAL A 16 5.71 -7.09 8.86
CA VAL A 16 5.44 -8.51 8.65
C VAL A 16 6.38 -9.05 7.58
N LYS A 17 7.11 -10.14 7.88
CA LYS A 17 7.90 -10.86 6.89
C LYS A 17 7.04 -11.92 6.19
N LEU A 18 6.91 -11.80 4.88
CA LEU A 18 6.18 -12.76 4.04
C LEU A 18 7.13 -13.48 3.09
N THR A 19 7.05 -14.81 3.03
CA THR A 19 7.75 -15.63 2.03
C THR A 19 6.82 -15.85 0.84
N ILE A 20 7.29 -15.56 -0.38
CA ILE A 20 6.50 -15.65 -1.62
C ILE A 20 7.19 -16.62 -2.58
N THR A 21 6.43 -17.57 -3.10
CA THR A 21 6.86 -18.40 -4.24
C THR A 21 6.51 -17.68 -5.54
N MET A 22 7.48 -17.56 -6.45
CA MET A 22 7.30 -16.92 -7.75
C MET A 22 8.07 -17.68 -8.83
N THR A 23 7.71 -17.46 -10.09
CA THR A 23 8.44 -18.05 -11.21
C THR A 23 9.83 -17.42 -11.36
N VAL A 24 10.76 -18.18 -11.93
CA VAL A 24 12.12 -17.68 -12.22
C VAL A 24 12.07 -16.46 -13.13
N GLN A 25 11.17 -16.46 -14.12
CA GLN A 25 11.02 -15.34 -15.05
C GLN A 25 10.56 -14.07 -14.34
N LEU A 26 9.56 -14.16 -13.44
CA LEU A 26 9.09 -13.00 -12.70
C LEU A 26 10.19 -12.40 -11.82
N ARG A 27 11.02 -13.23 -11.20
CA ARG A 27 12.17 -12.74 -10.43
C ARG A 27 13.18 -12.00 -11.31
N ALA A 28 13.53 -12.58 -12.46
CA ALA A 28 14.48 -11.97 -13.39
C ALA A 28 13.99 -10.61 -13.92
N ASP A 29 12.69 -10.50 -14.23
CA ASP A 29 12.10 -9.24 -14.69
C ASP A 29 12.08 -8.17 -13.57
N LEU A 30 11.82 -8.57 -12.31
CA LEU A 30 11.90 -7.67 -11.16
C LEU A 30 13.33 -7.18 -10.91
N ASP A 31 14.32 -8.06 -11.00
CA ASP A 31 15.73 -7.69 -10.83
C ASP A 31 16.17 -6.70 -11.94
N ARG A 32 15.74 -6.92 -13.19
CA ARG A 32 15.99 -5.99 -14.30
C ARG A 32 15.32 -4.63 -14.07
N TYR A 33 14.07 -4.63 -13.63
CA TYR A 33 13.35 -3.39 -13.34
C TYR A 33 14.05 -2.61 -12.22
N ALA A 34 14.50 -3.30 -11.17
CA ALA A 34 15.19 -2.68 -10.04
C ALA A 34 16.54 -2.05 -10.46
N ALA A 35 17.27 -2.70 -11.37
CA ALA A 35 18.49 -2.13 -11.97
C ALA A 35 18.18 -0.82 -12.72
N LEU A 36 17.18 -0.83 -13.61
CA LEU A 36 16.76 0.38 -14.34
C LEU A 36 16.31 1.51 -13.39
N HIS A 37 15.54 1.17 -12.36
CA HIS A 37 15.13 2.15 -11.35
C HIS A 37 16.34 2.74 -10.61
N SER A 38 17.34 1.90 -10.31
CA SER A 38 18.56 2.32 -9.63
C SER A 38 19.38 3.30 -10.48
N GLU A 39 19.49 3.03 -11.77
CA GLU A 39 20.16 3.92 -12.73
C GLU A 39 19.46 5.28 -12.83
N LEU A 40 18.13 5.30 -12.87
CA LEU A 40 17.35 6.53 -13.03
C LEU A 40 17.33 7.41 -11.77
N HIS A 41 17.30 6.81 -10.58
CA HIS A 41 17.12 7.52 -9.32
C HIS A 41 18.39 7.57 -8.44
N GLY A 42 19.50 7.00 -8.91
CA GLY A 42 20.79 6.97 -8.19
C GLY A 42 20.76 6.20 -6.86
N THR A 43 19.68 5.47 -6.59
CA THR A 43 19.49 4.70 -5.36
C THR A 43 19.47 3.24 -5.72
N VAL A 44 20.38 2.45 -5.15
CA VAL A 44 20.42 1.00 -5.39
C VAL A 44 19.18 0.37 -4.75
N VAL A 45 18.33 -0.22 -5.58
CA VAL A 45 17.11 -0.94 -5.17
C VAL A 45 17.22 -2.37 -5.70
N ASP A 46 16.89 -3.36 -4.88
CA ASP A 46 16.75 -4.76 -5.28
C ASP A 46 15.27 -5.17 -5.40
N ALA A 47 15.01 -6.34 -5.99
CA ALA A 47 13.66 -6.85 -6.15
C ALA A 47 12.91 -7.03 -4.81
N ALA A 48 13.62 -7.36 -3.72
CA ALA A 48 13.03 -7.58 -2.41
C ALA A 48 12.52 -6.28 -1.78
N THR A 49 13.19 -5.17 -2.06
CA THR A 49 12.80 -3.82 -1.62
C THR A 49 11.72 -3.24 -2.54
N LEU A 50 11.84 -3.49 -3.84
CA LEU A 50 10.91 -2.97 -4.84
C LEU A 50 9.53 -3.64 -4.77
N ALA A 51 9.48 -4.96 -4.57
CA ALA A 51 8.22 -5.71 -4.61
C ALA A 51 7.16 -5.21 -3.61
N PRO A 52 7.47 -4.96 -2.32
CA PRO A 52 6.49 -4.37 -1.38
C PRO A 52 5.95 -3.02 -1.85
N LEU A 53 6.80 -2.13 -2.38
CA LEU A 53 6.40 -0.81 -2.87
C LEU A 53 5.46 -0.93 -4.09
N MET A 54 5.77 -1.83 -5.02
CA MET A 54 4.92 -2.12 -6.17
C MET A 54 3.56 -2.69 -5.73
N LEU A 55 3.54 -3.59 -4.76
CA LEU A 55 2.30 -4.19 -4.25
C LEU A 55 1.44 -3.16 -3.50
N GLU A 56 2.05 -2.28 -2.70
CA GLU A 56 1.33 -1.20 -2.03
C GLU A 56 0.67 -0.27 -3.05
N THR A 57 1.43 0.20 -4.05
CA THR A 57 0.89 1.07 -5.09
C THR A 57 -0.20 0.38 -5.92
N PHE A 58 -0.05 -0.92 -6.20
CA PHE A 58 -1.05 -1.72 -6.89
C PHE A 58 -2.37 -1.78 -6.10
N ILE A 59 -2.31 -2.16 -4.82
CA ILE A 59 -3.50 -2.29 -3.96
C ILE A 59 -4.24 -0.96 -3.79
N VAL A 60 -3.52 0.16 -3.70
CA VAL A 60 -4.12 1.50 -3.62
C VAL A 60 -4.81 1.88 -4.93
N ARG A 61 -4.27 1.45 -6.09
CA ARG A 61 -4.77 1.85 -7.42
C ARG A 61 -5.84 0.92 -7.97
N ASP A 62 -5.92 -0.33 -7.51
CA ASP A 62 -6.89 -1.32 -7.99
C ASP A 62 -8.33 -0.88 -7.65
N LYS A 63 -9.06 -0.44 -8.68
CA LYS A 63 -10.45 0.02 -8.56
C LYS A 63 -11.40 -1.11 -8.18
N GLY A 64 -11.19 -2.32 -8.71
CA GLY A 64 -12.02 -3.49 -8.43
C GLY A 64 -11.88 -3.90 -6.96
N PHE A 65 -10.64 -3.95 -6.48
CA PHE A 65 -10.35 -4.19 -5.07
C PHE A 65 -10.96 -3.12 -4.16
N ARG A 66 -10.84 -1.83 -4.53
CA ARG A 66 -11.46 -0.72 -3.79
C ARG A 66 -12.98 -0.78 -3.73
N ALA A 67 -13.63 -1.23 -4.81
CA ALA A 67 -15.08 -1.40 -4.86
C ALA A 67 -15.55 -2.58 -4.02
N ALA A 68 -14.76 -3.65 -3.92
CA ALA A 68 -15.06 -4.84 -3.13
C ALA A 68 -14.79 -4.68 -1.63
N ARG A 69 -14.00 -3.67 -1.20
CA ARG A 69 -13.70 -3.43 0.22
C ARG A 69 -15.00 -3.13 1.01
N PRO A 70 -15.35 -3.97 2.00
CA PRO A 70 -16.46 -3.70 2.90
C PRO A 70 -16.17 -2.40 3.67
N GLY A 71 -17.09 -1.42 3.60
CA GLY A 71 -16.96 -0.15 4.32
C GLY A 71 -16.91 1.13 3.47
N ARG A 72 -16.99 1.04 2.13
CA ARG A 72 -17.28 2.21 1.26
C ARG A 72 -18.65 2.18 0.58
N THR A 73 -19.51 1.22 0.90
CA THR A 73 -20.96 1.32 0.66
C THR A 73 -21.62 2.24 1.69
N GLY A 74 -21.06 3.44 1.82
CA GLY A 74 -21.61 4.57 2.56
C GLY A 74 -22.31 5.54 1.60
N THR A 75 -23.20 5.03 0.75
CA THR A 75 -24.41 5.80 0.43
C THR A 75 -25.52 5.19 1.26
N LEU A 76 -25.61 5.65 2.51
CA LEU A 76 -26.89 5.76 3.18
C LEU A 76 -27.78 6.60 2.26
N ARG A 77 -28.51 5.94 1.37
CA ARG A 77 -29.67 6.53 0.72
C ARG A 77 -30.67 6.77 1.84
N ALA A 78 -30.62 7.95 2.44
CA ALA A 78 -31.70 8.41 3.29
C ALA A 78 -33.01 8.28 2.50
N PRO A 79 -34.05 7.61 3.02
CA PRO A 79 -35.35 7.65 2.38
C PRO A 79 -35.82 9.11 2.39
N ASN A 80 -35.91 9.68 1.19
CA ASN A 80 -36.52 10.99 1.00
C ASN A 80 -37.96 10.92 1.52
N LYS A 81 -38.24 11.62 2.62
CA LYS A 81 -39.58 11.82 3.14
C LYS A 81 -40.26 12.85 2.24
N THR A 82 -40.88 12.39 1.16
CA THR A 82 -41.86 13.21 0.42
C THR A 82 -43.23 12.99 1.05
N ILE A 83 -43.70 14.10 1.63
CA ILE A 83 -45.08 14.53 1.87
C ILE A 83 -46.14 13.74 1.07
N CYS A 84 -47.07 13.11 1.79
CA CYS A 84 -48.53 13.17 1.63
C CYS A 84 -49.13 13.04 3.05
#